data_AF-A0A5F0LUT5-F1
#
_entry.id   AF-A0A5F0LUT5-F1
#
_cell.length_a   1.000
_cell.length_b   1.000
_cell.length_c   1.000
_cell.angle_alpha   90.00
_cell.angle_beta   90.00
_cell.angle_gamma   90.00
#
_symmetry.space_group_name_H-M   'P 1'
#
loop_
_entity.id
_entity.type
_entity.pdbx_description
1 polymer ?
#
loop_
_entity_poly.entity_id
_entity_poly.type
_entity_poly.pdbx_seq_one_letter_code
_entity_poly.pdbx_strand_id
1 'polypeptide(L)'
;MQGKHTITLDQSGKTFAAGDELLLDAALAQGISIPFSCRRGECGSCKVRVLDGVHETEPYVALGTPYSLAHDEILLCRNRACSDMRIDIPGWSPEVQASRFEASVLEKQLLTPSVVRLVLQGTPAMPVRAGQYVKIYLDDGSSRCFSVANIPADNDGKLVFHIRRVDGGHFSEGMLDRLAVGDVLSIEGGFGACTWQAGERSALLLFATGTGYAGIKPILLAALAEPDAAPVSLYWGGARTDDFYDKEFLDGLAVADARFTWTGVIAQAEHLEPGVQQGYVQDVAAAMDHAWPGARVYACGNPAMVAAVRERCMALGLAAHHFVAEAFVPSGASTAPMARGGFDPVWERVGPKYSLDGMLAAREQSIRALAQIVGKLRVGMTTGEAVTMANDHLRAMGSSHTWHPTYIRFGDDTVRTPREGVEKERRLRAADIAVVDLGPVWDGYEGDFGDTIVFGDDSLHRACAQAARDVFSETRDAWRTGLTGRALYDFAEAAAARGGWLLERNLAGHRVSDFPHALFGPAKLAEMDIVPGDAVWVLEIQLRHPTEAIGAFYEDILIGTPSLRAEEPLIAAIA
;
A
#
# COMPACT_ATOMS: atom_id res chain seq x y z
N MET A 1 -28.18 24.34 25.10
CA MET A 1 -27.97 22.91 24.82
C MET A 1 -27.88 22.78 23.32
N GLN A 2 -26.68 22.94 22.75
CA GLN A 2 -26.46 22.58 21.35
C GLN A 2 -26.55 21.05 21.26
N GLY A 3 -27.43 20.57 20.38
CA GLY A 3 -27.78 19.16 20.29
C GLY A 3 -26.60 18.36 19.75
N LYS A 4 -26.46 17.11 20.19
CA LYS A 4 -25.55 16.17 19.53
C LYS A 4 -26.04 15.93 18.10
N HIS A 5 -25.11 15.95 17.17
CA HIS A 5 -25.33 15.67 15.76
C HIS A 5 -24.96 14.24 15.43
N THR A 6 -25.72 13.60 14.55
CA THR A 6 -25.43 12.25 14.06
C THR A 6 -24.53 12.35 12.83
N ILE A 7 -23.36 11.73 12.91
CA ILE A 7 -22.41 11.66 11.81
C ILE A 7 -22.46 10.26 11.23
N THR A 8 -22.78 10.16 9.94
CA THR A 8 -22.90 8.90 9.20
C THR A 8 -21.70 8.70 8.29
N LEU A 9 -21.03 7.56 8.43
CA LEU A 9 -19.94 7.11 7.56
C LEU A 9 -20.53 6.41 6.33
N ASP A 10 -20.57 7.09 5.19
CA ASP A 10 -21.35 6.72 4.00
C ASP A 10 -21.10 5.29 3.53
N GLN A 11 -19.82 4.90 3.39
CA GLN A 11 -19.45 3.56 2.88
C GLN A 11 -19.83 2.41 3.83
N SER A 12 -20.07 2.69 5.11
CA SER A 12 -20.25 1.65 6.13
C SER A 12 -21.61 1.65 6.82
N GLY A 13 -22.34 2.76 6.73
CA GLY A 13 -23.53 3.00 7.53
C GLY A 13 -23.28 3.16 9.03
N LYS A 14 -22.04 3.05 9.53
CA LYS A 14 -21.71 3.30 10.93
C LYS A 14 -22.00 4.76 11.27
N THR A 15 -22.49 4.99 12.47
CA THR A 15 -22.81 6.32 12.98
C THR A 15 -22.10 6.59 14.29
N PHE A 16 -21.78 7.86 14.54
CA PHE A 16 -21.33 8.34 15.84
C PHE A 16 -21.95 9.70 16.14
N ALA A 17 -22.14 10.00 17.43
CA ALA A 17 -22.69 11.28 17.87
C ALA A 17 -21.57 12.29 18.11
N ALA A 18 -21.65 13.50 17.56
CA ALA A 18 -20.72 14.59 17.80
C ALA A 18 -21.43 15.76 18.50
N GLY A 19 -20.93 16.19 19.64
CA GLY A 19 -21.33 17.44 20.30
C GLY A 19 -20.49 18.63 19.84
N ASP A 20 -20.09 19.47 20.78
CA ASP A 20 -19.21 20.61 20.52
C ASP A 20 -17.74 20.20 20.39
N GLU A 21 -17.37 18.93 20.60
CA GLU A 21 -16.01 18.42 20.37
C GLU A 21 -15.63 18.33 18.87
N LEU A 22 -14.34 18.08 18.58
CA LEU A 22 -13.87 17.85 17.22
C LEU A 22 -14.39 16.49 16.72
N LEU A 23 -14.73 16.42 15.43
CA LEU A 23 -15.29 15.22 14.81
C LEU A 23 -14.40 13.98 15.01
N LEU A 24 -13.07 14.17 14.97
CA LEU A 24 -12.12 13.08 15.23
C LEU A 24 -12.23 12.56 16.67
N ASP A 25 -12.30 13.46 17.65
CA ASP A 25 -12.38 13.08 19.06
C ASP A 25 -13.71 12.38 19.37
N ALA A 26 -14.81 12.88 18.80
CA ALA A 26 -16.13 12.24 18.91
C ALA A 26 -16.12 10.80 18.38
N ALA A 27 -15.52 10.58 17.20
CA ALA A 27 -15.42 9.26 16.59
C ALA A 27 -14.59 8.29 17.44
N LEU A 28 -13.40 8.72 17.87
CA LEU A 28 -12.49 7.89 18.67
C LEU A 28 -13.06 7.55 20.05
N ALA A 29 -13.73 8.51 20.70
CA ALA A 29 -14.37 8.30 22.00
C ALA A 29 -15.48 7.22 21.95
N GLN A 30 -16.08 7.00 20.78
CA GLN A 30 -17.10 5.99 20.53
C GLN A 30 -16.55 4.72 19.88
N GLY A 31 -15.22 4.57 19.82
CA GLY A 31 -14.57 3.38 19.28
C GLY A 31 -14.68 3.24 17.76
N ILE A 32 -15.02 4.31 17.04
CA ILE A 32 -15.01 4.32 15.58
C ILE A 32 -13.58 4.54 15.12
N SER A 33 -12.99 3.50 14.52
CA SER A 33 -11.61 3.50 14.04
C SER A 33 -11.49 4.28 12.72
N ILE A 34 -11.30 5.59 12.81
CA ILE A 34 -11.13 6.48 11.67
C ILE A 34 -9.64 6.77 11.45
N PRO A 35 -9.14 6.90 10.21
CA PRO A 35 -7.76 7.27 9.96
C PRO A 35 -7.37 8.64 10.56
N PHE A 36 -6.27 8.71 11.32
CA PHE A 36 -5.67 9.96 11.81
C PHE A 36 -4.20 9.74 12.18
N SER A 37 -3.44 10.84 12.29
CA SER A 37 -2.06 10.80 12.80
C SER A 37 -1.75 11.98 13.71
N CYS A 38 -1.46 13.17 13.15
CA CYS A 38 -0.90 14.27 13.94
C CYS A 38 -1.89 14.95 14.89
N ARG A 39 -3.19 14.85 14.63
CA ARG A 39 -4.28 15.59 15.31
C ARG A 39 -4.15 17.13 15.30
N ARG A 40 -3.26 17.69 14.48
CA ARG A 40 -3.00 19.15 14.39
C ARG A 40 -3.36 19.78 13.05
N GLY A 41 -3.88 18.99 12.11
CA GLY A 41 -4.23 19.46 10.77
C GLY A 41 -3.06 19.59 9.80
N GLU A 42 -1.93 18.94 10.10
CA GLU A 42 -0.68 19.04 9.31
C GLU A 42 -0.46 17.84 8.36
N CYS A 43 -1.05 16.68 8.66
CA CYS A 43 -0.74 15.41 7.97
C CYS A 43 -1.78 14.97 6.94
N GLY A 44 -3.00 15.50 6.95
CA GLY A 44 -4.06 15.09 6.01
C GLY A 44 -4.66 13.71 6.25
N SER A 45 -4.10 12.90 7.17
CA SER A 45 -4.56 11.53 7.46
C SER A 45 -6.03 11.42 7.87
N CYS A 46 -6.59 12.44 8.54
CA CYS A 46 -8.01 12.47 8.93
C CYS A 46 -8.90 13.22 7.94
N LYS A 47 -8.44 13.33 6.68
CA LYS A 47 -9.19 13.95 5.61
C LYS A 47 -10.37 13.06 5.23
N VAL A 48 -11.52 13.70 5.11
CA VAL A 48 -12.76 13.07 4.66
C VAL A 48 -13.44 13.98 3.66
N ARG A 49 -14.32 13.40 2.85
CA ARG A 49 -15.22 14.13 1.97
C ARG A 49 -16.57 14.31 2.65
N VAL A 50 -17.08 15.53 2.70
CA VAL A 50 -18.42 15.86 3.20
C VAL A 50 -19.40 15.66 2.05
N LEU A 51 -20.30 14.69 2.20
CA LEU A 51 -21.37 14.45 1.24
C LEU A 51 -22.63 15.26 1.56
N ASP A 52 -22.89 15.50 2.85
CA ASP A 52 -24.01 16.29 3.34
C ASP A 52 -23.74 16.82 4.76
N GLY A 53 -24.40 17.92 5.11
CA GLY A 53 -24.34 18.55 6.43
C GLY A 53 -23.40 19.76 6.54
N VAL A 54 -23.45 20.43 7.69
CA VAL A 54 -22.75 21.68 7.99
C VAL A 54 -21.73 21.43 9.08
N HIS A 55 -20.54 22.00 8.91
CA HIS A 55 -19.44 21.95 9.87
C HIS A 55 -18.83 23.33 10.09
N GLU A 56 -18.13 23.46 11.21
CA GLU A 56 -17.33 24.64 11.52
C GLU A 56 -15.86 24.23 11.68
N THR A 57 -14.99 24.90 10.93
CA THR A 57 -13.54 24.73 11.06
C THR A 57 -13.03 25.62 12.19
N GLU A 58 -12.26 25.07 13.11
CA GLU A 58 -11.61 25.88 14.16
C GLU A 58 -10.68 26.96 13.55
N PRO A 59 -10.78 28.23 13.99
CA PRO A 59 -9.89 29.29 13.54
C PRO A 59 -8.43 28.96 13.92
N TYR A 60 -7.55 28.94 12.91
CA TYR A 60 -6.11 28.74 13.11
C TYR A 60 -5.35 30.00 12.70
N VAL A 61 -4.39 30.41 13.54
CA VAL A 61 -3.47 31.51 13.25
C VAL A 61 -2.39 30.99 12.31
N ALA A 62 -2.58 31.26 11.01
CA ALA A 62 -1.59 31.28 9.93
C ALA A 62 -0.50 30.18 9.93
N LEU A 63 -0.75 29.14 9.12
CA LEU A 63 0.16 28.60 8.09
C LEU A 63 -0.68 27.54 7.35
N GLY A 64 -0.94 27.73 6.06
CA GLY A 64 -1.80 26.83 5.27
C GLY A 64 -1.39 25.36 5.41
N THR A 65 -2.35 24.45 5.29
CA THR A 65 -2.11 23.00 5.21
C THR A 65 -1.06 22.73 4.12
N PRO A 66 -0.07 21.84 4.33
CA PRO A 66 0.95 21.53 3.32
C PRO A 66 0.37 20.82 2.07
N TYR A 67 -0.94 20.59 2.07
CA TYR A 67 -1.75 20.00 1.03
C TYR A 67 -3.02 20.82 0.82
N SER A 68 -3.55 20.81 -0.40
CA SER A 68 -4.83 21.45 -0.72
C SER A 68 -5.98 20.51 -0.37
N LEU A 69 -7.04 21.07 0.24
CA LEU A 69 -8.32 20.40 0.39
C LEU A 69 -9.23 20.84 -0.76
N ALA A 70 -9.99 19.91 -1.34
CA ALA A 70 -11.10 20.26 -2.20
C ALA A 70 -12.21 20.97 -1.41
N HIS A 71 -13.14 21.61 -2.11
CA HIS A 71 -14.24 22.38 -1.49
C HIS A 71 -15.16 21.56 -0.58
N ASP A 72 -15.19 20.25 -0.78
CA ASP A 72 -15.99 19.23 -0.11
C ASP A 72 -15.13 18.37 0.81
N GLU A 73 -13.85 18.72 1.03
CA GLU A 73 -12.96 17.98 1.92
C GLU A 73 -12.68 18.74 3.21
N ILE A 74 -12.69 18.01 4.33
CA ILE A 74 -12.40 18.55 5.65
C ILE A 74 -11.42 17.64 6.41
N LEU A 75 -10.82 18.18 7.47
CA LEU A 75 -10.02 17.42 8.43
C LEU A 75 -10.81 17.22 9.72
N LEU A 76 -11.08 15.98 10.09
CA LEU A 76 -11.86 15.67 11.29
C LEU A 76 -11.22 16.22 12.57
N CYS A 77 -9.89 16.33 12.62
CA CYS A 77 -9.17 16.92 13.76
C CYS A 77 -9.22 18.46 13.85
N ARG A 78 -9.88 19.13 12.88
CA ARG A 78 -10.01 20.60 12.84
C ARG A 78 -11.45 21.08 12.70
N ASN A 79 -12.41 20.16 12.63
CA ASN A 79 -13.80 20.46 12.32
C ASN A 79 -14.75 19.94 13.39
N ARG A 80 -15.78 20.72 13.66
CA ARG A 80 -16.92 20.39 14.53
C ARG A 80 -18.19 20.25 13.70
N ALA A 81 -19.14 19.44 14.14
CA ALA A 81 -20.44 19.32 13.49
C ALA A 81 -21.36 20.50 13.88
N CYS A 82 -22.10 21.04 12.92
CA CYS A 82 -23.18 22.02 13.16
C CYS A 82 -24.56 21.50 12.74
N SER A 83 -24.61 20.36 12.05
CA SER A 83 -25.81 19.59 11.74
C SER A 83 -25.46 18.11 11.76
N ASP A 84 -26.47 17.24 11.58
CA ASP A 84 -26.19 15.88 11.14
C ASP A 84 -25.39 15.92 9.84
N MET A 85 -24.39 15.05 9.72
CA MET A 85 -23.48 15.04 8.58
C MET A 85 -23.37 13.64 8.00
N ARG A 86 -23.14 13.59 6.69
CA ARG A 86 -22.74 12.37 5.99
C ARG A 86 -21.36 12.59 5.40
N ILE A 87 -20.42 11.75 5.80
CA ILE A 87 -19.02 11.86 5.38
C ILE A 87 -18.57 10.55 4.74
N ASP A 88 -17.72 10.69 3.74
CA ASP A 88 -17.09 9.61 3.00
C ASP A 88 -15.58 9.63 3.28
N ILE A 89 -15.01 8.45 3.51
CA ILE A 89 -13.57 8.26 3.72
C ILE A 89 -13.07 7.44 2.53
N PRO A 90 -12.50 8.07 1.49
CA PRO A 90 -12.06 7.37 0.28
C PRO A 90 -11.11 6.21 0.60
N GLY A 91 -11.45 5.00 0.14
CA GLY A 91 -10.63 3.80 0.33
C GLY A 91 -10.65 3.16 1.74
N TRP A 92 -11.44 3.69 2.68
CA TRP A 92 -11.60 3.12 4.01
C TRP A 92 -12.95 2.40 4.16
N SER A 93 -12.91 1.12 4.54
CA SER A 93 -14.09 0.34 4.91
C SER A 93 -13.90 -0.29 6.29
N PRO A 94 -14.89 -0.19 7.20
CA PRO A 94 -14.77 -0.71 8.55
C PRO A 94 -15.11 -2.19 8.73
N GLU A 95 -15.46 -2.97 7.71
CA GLU A 95 -15.95 -4.36 7.93
C GLU A 95 -15.80 -5.30 6.73
N VAL A 96 -14.78 -6.15 6.76
CA VAL A 96 -14.95 -7.60 6.95
C VAL A 96 -13.86 -8.00 7.95
N GLN A 97 -14.23 -8.45 9.14
CA GLN A 97 -13.26 -9.11 10.02
C GLN A 97 -12.83 -10.39 9.32
N ALA A 98 -11.61 -10.40 8.78
CA ALA A 98 -11.01 -11.61 8.27
C ALA A 98 -11.05 -12.63 9.40
N SER A 99 -11.80 -13.70 9.18
CA SER A 99 -12.03 -14.75 10.16
C SER A 99 -11.37 -16.01 9.63
N ARG A 100 -10.77 -16.78 10.54
CA ARG A 100 -10.11 -18.04 10.21
C ARG A 100 -11.14 -19.17 10.20
N PHE A 101 -11.15 -19.95 9.13
CA PHE A 101 -12.04 -21.09 8.94
C PHE A 101 -11.25 -22.34 8.59
N GLU A 102 -11.79 -23.49 8.94
CA GLU A 102 -11.40 -24.75 8.34
C GLU A 102 -12.24 -24.96 7.06
N ALA A 103 -11.57 -25.34 5.97
CA ALA A 103 -12.21 -25.60 4.70
C ALA A 103 -11.76 -26.94 4.13
N SER A 104 -12.72 -27.76 3.73
CA SER A 104 -12.44 -29.06 3.12
C SER A 104 -12.16 -28.91 1.63
N VAL A 105 -11.19 -29.65 1.12
CA VAL A 105 -10.88 -29.78 -0.30
C VAL A 105 -11.95 -30.63 -0.96
N LEU A 106 -12.72 -30.03 -1.85
CA LEU A 106 -13.76 -30.72 -2.61
C LEU A 106 -13.26 -31.22 -3.97
N GLU A 107 -12.35 -30.47 -4.58
CA GLU A 107 -11.88 -30.76 -5.93
C GLU A 107 -10.47 -30.20 -6.15
N LYS A 108 -9.65 -30.95 -6.89
CA LYS A 108 -8.34 -30.52 -7.38
C LYS A 108 -8.16 -31.05 -8.80
N GLN A 109 -8.03 -30.16 -9.78
CA GLN A 109 -7.92 -30.51 -11.19
C GLN A 109 -6.84 -29.67 -11.87
N LEU A 110 -6.05 -30.27 -12.78
CA LEU A 110 -5.17 -29.51 -13.66
C LEU A 110 -6.00 -28.84 -14.76
N LEU A 111 -5.94 -27.51 -14.85
CA LEU A 111 -6.47 -26.73 -15.98
C LEU A 111 -5.45 -26.68 -17.12
N THR A 112 -4.17 -26.58 -16.77
CA THR A 112 -3.03 -26.70 -17.68
C THR A 112 -1.92 -27.47 -16.96
N PRO A 113 -0.81 -27.84 -17.62
CA PRO A 113 0.35 -28.43 -16.95
C PRO A 113 0.90 -27.58 -15.79
N SER A 114 0.60 -26.27 -15.77
CA SER A 114 1.11 -25.30 -14.80
C SER A 114 0.02 -24.61 -13.99
N VAL A 115 -1.27 -24.89 -14.19
CA VAL A 115 -2.37 -24.24 -13.44
C VAL A 115 -3.30 -25.29 -12.88
N VAL A 116 -3.55 -25.23 -11.57
CA VAL A 116 -4.44 -26.10 -10.82
C VAL A 116 -5.70 -25.34 -10.42
N ARG A 117 -6.87 -25.91 -10.70
CA ARG A 117 -8.13 -25.53 -10.08
C ARG A 117 -8.26 -26.24 -8.73
N LEU A 118 -8.45 -25.48 -7.67
CA LEU A 118 -8.71 -26.00 -6.32
C LEU A 118 -10.06 -25.48 -5.86
N VAL A 119 -10.92 -26.36 -5.34
CA VAL A 119 -12.23 -25.99 -4.77
C VAL A 119 -12.25 -26.34 -3.29
N LEU A 120 -12.51 -25.33 -2.46
CA LEU A 120 -12.63 -25.46 -1.01
C LEU A 120 -14.05 -25.11 -0.56
N GLN A 121 -14.49 -25.67 0.56
CA GLN A 121 -15.74 -25.27 1.21
C GLN A 121 -15.54 -25.16 2.73
N GLY A 122 -15.79 -23.95 3.25
CA GLY A 122 -15.81 -23.68 4.69
C GLY A 122 -17.17 -24.00 5.31
N THR A 123 -17.15 -24.39 6.59
CA THR A 123 -18.38 -24.55 7.40
C THR A 123 -18.27 -23.71 8.68
N PRO A 124 -19.01 -22.58 8.81
CA PRO A 124 -19.97 -22.03 7.85
C PRO A 124 -19.29 -21.44 6.61
N ALA A 125 -20.09 -21.15 5.58
CA ALA A 125 -19.60 -20.54 4.34
C ALA A 125 -18.90 -19.20 4.63
N MET A 126 -17.71 -19.01 4.04
CA MET A 126 -16.93 -17.80 4.23
C MET A 126 -17.51 -16.65 3.39
N PRO A 127 -17.80 -15.47 3.98
CA PRO A 127 -18.21 -14.31 3.21
C PRO A 127 -17.02 -13.74 2.44
N VAL A 128 -17.14 -13.67 1.11
CA VAL A 128 -16.11 -13.12 0.22
C VAL A 128 -16.80 -12.31 -0.87
N ARG A 129 -16.34 -11.07 -1.11
CA ARG A 129 -16.83 -10.22 -2.19
C ARG A 129 -16.07 -10.48 -3.50
N ALA A 130 -16.72 -10.19 -4.63
CA ALA A 130 -16.10 -10.33 -5.93
C ALA A 130 -14.81 -9.51 -6.04
N GLY A 131 -13.68 -10.20 -6.28
CA GLY A 131 -12.33 -9.62 -6.38
C GLY A 131 -11.46 -9.83 -5.13
N GLN A 132 -12.03 -10.33 -4.03
CA GLN A 132 -11.27 -10.62 -2.81
C GLN A 132 -10.45 -11.92 -2.89
N TYR A 133 -9.50 -12.04 -1.98
CA TYR A 133 -8.65 -13.22 -1.84
C TYR A 133 -8.72 -13.81 -0.43
N VAL A 134 -8.18 -15.03 -0.30
CA VAL A 134 -7.99 -15.71 0.98
C VAL A 134 -6.52 -16.07 1.16
N LYS A 135 -6.08 -16.11 2.42
CA LYS A 135 -4.83 -16.74 2.84
C LYS A 135 -5.10 -18.23 3.07
N ILE A 136 -4.32 -19.09 2.43
CA ILE A 136 -4.25 -20.52 2.73
C ILE A 136 -2.98 -20.75 3.56
N TYR A 137 -3.13 -21.31 4.76
CA TYR A 137 -2.00 -21.61 5.63
C TYR A 137 -1.33 -22.94 5.26
N LEU A 138 -0.01 -22.96 5.38
CA LEU A 138 0.87 -24.11 5.23
C LEU A 138 1.15 -24.76 6.59
N ASP A 139 1.61 -26.00 6.58
CA ASP A 139 1.98 -26.77 7.79
C ASP A 139 3.10 -26.10 8.61
N ASP A 140 3.94 -25.28 7.97
CA ASP A 140 5.02 -24.52 8.60
C ASP A 140 4.55 -23.21 9.26
N GLY A 141 3.25 -22.92 9.21
CA GLY A 141 2.64 -21.71 9.74
C GLY A 141 2.68 -20.50 8.79
N SER A 142 3.41 -20.58 7.67
CA SER A 142 3.35 -19.54 6.64
C SER A 142 2.03 -19.60 5.86
N SER A 143 1.71 -18.56 5.09
CA SER A 143 0.48 -18.54 4.27
C SER A 143 0.76 -18.09 2.84
N ARG A 144 -0.16 -18.39 1.92
CA ARG A 144 -0.16 -17.83 0.56
C ARG A 144 -1.53 -17.25 0.22
N CYS A 145 -1.52 -16.12 -0.48
CA CYS A 145 -2.74 -15.43 -0.90
C CYS A 145 -3.22 -15.98 -2.24
N PHE A 146 -4.50 -16.35 -2.33
CA PHE A 146 -5.12 -16.79 -3.56
C PHE A 146 -6.46 -16.08 -3.76
N SER A 147 -6.61 -15.40 -4.90
CA SER A 147 -7.87 -14.78 -5.30
C SER A 147 -8.96 -15.82 -5.50
N VAL A 148 -10.17 -15.51 -5.03
CA VAL A 148 -11.34 -16.37 -5.23
C VAL A 148 -11.89 -16.14 -6.64
N ALA A 149 -11.86 -17.18 -7.46
CA ALA A 149 -12.16 -17.14 -8.90
C ALA A 149 -13.66 -17.19 -9.25
N ASN A 150 -14.54 -17.26 -8.25
CA ASN A 150 -15.99 -17.33 -8.41
C ASN A 150 -16.70 -16.38 -7.45
N ILE A 151 -18.03 -16.29 -7.57
CA ILE A 151 -18.90 -15.62 -6.60
C ILE A 151 -19.44 -16.72 -5.66
N PRO A 152 -18.95 -16.85 -4.41
CA PRO A 152 -19.32 -18.00 -3.57
C PRO A 152 -20.81 -18.08 -3.27
N ALA A 153 -21.49 -16.94 -3.22
CA ALA A 153 -22.94 -16.87 -3.02
C ALA A 153 -23.73 -17.62 -4.11
N ASP A 154 -23.20 -17.67 -5.34
CA ASP A 154 -23.83 -18.34 -6.49
C ASP A 154 -23.40 -19.82 -6.62
N ASN A 155 -22.54 -20.30 -5.71
CA ASN A 155 -21.92 -21.62 -5.77
C ASN A 155 -21.98 -22.37 -4.42
N ASP A 156 -23.08 -22.25 -3.67
CA ASP A 156 -23.29 -22.92 -2.38
C ASP A 156 -22.17 -22.65 -1.35
N GLY A 157 -21.55 -21.47 -1.41
CA GLY A 157 -20.43 -21.09 -0.54
C GLY A 157 -19.08 -21.71 -0.91
N LYS A 158 -18.97 -22.38 -2.07
CA LYS A 158 -17.70 -22.94 -2.55
C LYS A 158 -16.75 -21.83 -2.97
N LEU A 159 -15.49 -21.97 -2.60
CA LEU A 159 -14.38 -21.10 -2.98
C LEU A 159 -13.55 -21.80 -4.06
N VAL A 160 -13.47 -21.20 -5.25
CA VAL A 160 -12.70 -21.72 -6.40
C VAL A 160 -11.41 -20.91 -6.53
N PHE A 161 -10.28 -21.58 -6.75
CA PHE A 161 -8.97 -20.95 -6.93
C PHE A 161 -8.32 -21.45 -8.21
N HIS A 162 -7.60 -20.56 -8.92
CA HIS A 162 -6.71 -20.95 -10.02
C HIS A 162 -5.26 -20.68 -9.58
N ILE A 163 -4.52 -21.74 -9.30
CA ILE A 163 -3.21 -21.70 -8.67
C ILE A 163 -2.14 -22.05 -9.71
N ARG A 164 -1.20 -21.12 -9.95
CA ARG A 164 -0.05 -21.37 -10.83
C ARG A 164 0.98 -22.21 -10.08
N ARG A 165 1.42 -23.33 -10.68
CA ARG A 165 2.59 -24.08 -10.24
C ARG A 165 3.84 -23.26 -10.55
N VAL A 166 4.69 -23.09 -9.55
CA VAL A 166 5.94 -22.35 -9.63
C VAL A 166 7.04 -23.33 -9.29
N ASP A 167 7.98 -23.53 -10.22
CA ASP A 167 9.13 -24.41 -10.01
C ASP A 167 9.98 -23.89 -8.84
N GLY A 168 10.34 -24.76 -7.90
CA GLY A 168 10.97 -24.41 -6.63
C GLY A 168 10.07 -23.71 -5.61
N GLY A 169 8.76 -23.62 -5.85
CA GLY A 169 7.81 -22.94 -4.96
C GLY A 169 7.36 -23.83 -3.78
N HIS A 170 7.57 -23.36 -2.54
CA HIS A 170 7.24 -24.09 -1.31
C HIS A 170 5.77 -24.57 -1.22
N PHE A 171 4.83 -23.75 -1.69
CA PHE A 171 3.40 -24.12 -1.75
C PHE A 171 3.11 -25.08 -2.92
N SER A 172 3.67 -24.77 -4.10
CA SER A 172 3.32 -25.38 -5.38
C SER A 172 3.90 -26.78 -5.58
N GLU A 173 5.14 -27.04 -5.13
CA GLU A 173 5.79 -28.36 -5.21
C GLU A 173 5.60 -29.20 -3.94
N GLY A 174 5.32 -28.56 -2.81
CA GLY A 174 5.16 -29.24 -1.53
C GLY A 174 3.70 -29.62 -1.23
N MET A 175 2.91 -28.64 -0.80
CA MET A 175 1.55 -28.88 -0.31
C MET A 175 0.57 -29.15 -1.45
N LEU A 176 0.59 -28.34 -2.51
CA LEU A 176 -0.41 -28.42 -3.57
C LEU A 176 -0.38 -29.77 -4.28
N ASP A 177 0.79 -30.36 -4.53
CA ASP A 177 0.92 -31.67 -5.17
C ASP A 177 0.43 -32.81 -4.26
N ARG A 178 0.66 -32.72 -2.94
CA ARG A 178 0.22 -33.72 -1.94
C ARG A 178 -1.26 -33.63 -1.57
N LEU A 179 -1.86 -32.45 -1.74
CA LEU A 179 -3.25 -32.18 -1.37
C LEU A 179 -4.23 -33.11 -2.11
N ALA A 180 -5.13 -33.74 -1.37
CA ALA A 180 -6.17 -34.65 -1.86
C ALA A 180 -7.59 -34.15 -1.50
N VAL A 181 -8.58 -34.65 -2.24
CA VAL A 181 -9.99 -34.42 -1.90
C VAL A 181 -10.28 -35.03 -0.52
N GLY A 182 -10.93 -34.25 0.34
CA GLY A 182 -11.21 -34.59 1.73
C GLY A 182 -10.24 -33.97 2.75
N ASP A 183 -9.07 -33.48 2.32
CA ASP A 183 -8.14 -32.78 3.20
C ASP A 183 -8.77 -31.49 3.75
N VAL A 184 -8.36 -31.07 4.96
CA VAL A 184 -8.85 -29.86 5.61
C VAL A 184 -7.72 -28.83 5.65
N LEU A 185 -8.01 -27.64 5.14
CA LEU A 185 -7.09 -26.50 5.13
C LEU A 185 -7.56 -25.43 6.08
N SER A 186 -6.60 -24.80 6.75
CA SER A 186 -6.87 -23.55 7.45
C SER A 186 -6.80 -22.40 6.47
N ILE A 187 -7.88 -21.63 6.39
CA ILE A 187 -7.99 -20.46 5.53
C ILE A 187 -8.43 -19.25 6.33
N GLU A 188 -8.05 -18.07 5.89
CA GLU A 188 -8.51 -16.79 6.42
C GLU A 188 -8.82 -15.88 5.23
N GLY A 189 -9.96 -15.20 5.22
CA GLY A 189 -10.40 -14.54 3.99
C GLY A 189 -11.32 -13.35 4.20
N GLY A 190 -11.68 -12.73 3.07
CA GLY A 190 -12.28 -11.39 3.03
C GLY A 190 -11.24 -10.28 2.85
N PHE A 191 -10.06 -10.62 2.34
CA PHE A 191 -8.97 -9.67 2.08
C PHE A 191 -9.06 -9.06 0.68
N GLY A 192 -8.38 -7.93 0.50
CA GLY A 192 -8.28 -7.25 -0.79
C GLY A 192 -9.31 -6.13 -0.95
N ALA A 193 -8.84 -5.01 -1.50
CA ALA A 193 -9.64 -3.82 -1.80
C ALA A 193 -10.03 -3.74 -3.29
N CYS A 194 -9.44 -4.58 -4.14
CA CYS A 194 -9.78 -4.71 -5.56
C CYS A 194 -11.11 -5.45 -5.73
N THR A 195 -12.21 -4.83 -5.33
CA THR A 195 -13.54 -5.46 -5.30
C THR A 195 -14.57 -4.73 -6.15
N TRP A 196 -15.49 -5.48 -6.75
CA TRP A 196 -16.63 -4.92 -7.48
C TRP A 196 -17.47 -3.99 -6.59
N GLN A 197 -17.92 -2.88 -7.17
CA GLN A 197 -18.84 -1.93 -6.55
C GLN A 197 -20.19 -2.01 -7.27
N ALA A 198 -21.22 -2.43 -6.54
CA ALA A 198 -22.57 -2.55 -7.11
C ALA A 198 -23.09 -1.17 -7.54
N GLY A 199 -23.83 -1.13 -8.65
CA GLY A 199 -24.38 0.12 -9.16
C GLY A 199 -23.41 0.94 -10.02
N GLU A 200 -22.23 0.40 -10.33
CA GLU A 200 -21.31 1.00 -11.31
C GLU A 200 -21.97 1.07 -12.69
N ARG A 201 -21.78 2.20 -13.38
CA ARG A 201 -22.38 2.50 -14.70
C ARG A 201 -21.33 2.89 -15.74
N SER A 202 -20.07 3.02 -15.34
CA SER A 202 -18.95 3.22 -16.25
C SER A 202 -18.65 1.96 -17.06
N ALA A 203 -18.23 2.14 -18.33
CA ALA A 203 -17.66 1.06 -19.12
C ALA A 203 -16.46 0.44 -18.38
N LEU A 204 -16.39 -0.89 -18.36
CA LEU A 204 -15.47 -1.64 -17.52
C LEU A 204 -14.35 -2.26 -18.37
N LEU A 205 -13.11 -1.91 -18.05
CA LEU A 205 -11.93 -2.49 -18.68
C LEU A 205 -11.19 -3.36 -17.66
N LEU A 206 -11.07 -4.64 -17.98
CA LEU A 206 -10.48 -5.65 -17.11
C LEU A 206 -9.15 -6.11 -17.70
N PHE A 207 -8.10 -6.11 -16.89
CA PHE A 207 -6.77 -6.52 -17.29
C PHE A 207 -6.29 -7.66 -16.41
N ALA A 208 -5.84 -8.74 -17.02
CA ALA A 208 -5.29 -9.89 -16.32
C ALA A 208 -3.99 -10.36 -16.96
N THR A 209 -3.09 -10.95 -16.17
CA THR A 209 -2.02 -11.81 -16.71
C THR A 209 -1.92 -13.11 -15.95
N GLY A 210 -1.78 -14.23 -16.66
CA GLY A 210 -1.69 -15.55 -16.04
C GLY A 210 -2.87 -15.82 -15.10
N THR A 211 -2.60 -16.25 -13.86
CA THR A 211 -3.64 -16.51 -12.86
C THR A 211 -4.25 -15.26 -12.23
N GLY A 212 -3.79 -14.05 -12.58
CA GLY A 212 -4.50 -12.81 -12.23
C GLY A 212 -5.95 -12.79 -12.74
N TYR A 213 -6.25 -13.60 -13.77
CA TYR A 213 -7.61 -13.88 -14.21
C TYR A 213 -8.53 -14.38 -13.08
N ALA A 214 -8.01 -15.12 -12.09
CA ALA A 214 -8.78 -15.54 -10.93
C ALA A 214 -9.32 -14.35 -10.11
N GLY A 215 -8.57 -13.25 -9.96
CA GLY A 215 -9.06 -12.06 -9.29
C GLY A 215 -10.06 -11.26 -10.12
N ILE A 216 -9.95 -11.33 -11.45
CA ILE A 216 -10.78 -10.56 -12.39
C ILE A 216 -12.10 -11.27 -12.71
N LYS A 217 -12.10 -12.60 -12.82
CA LYS A 217 -13.31 -13.40 -13.14
C LYS A 217 -14.50 -13.08 -12.24
N PRO A 218 -14.42 -13.02 -10.90
CA PRO A 218 -15.60 -12.67 -10.09
C PRO A 218 -16.09 -11.24 -10.31
N ILE A 219 -15.20 -10.29 -10.62
CA ILE A 219 -15.56 -8.89 -10.94
C ILE A 219 -16.32 -8.85 -12.27
N LEU A 220 -15.83 -9.57 -13.29
CA LEU A 220 -16.51 -9.77 -14.57
C LEU A 220 -17.92 -10.33 -14.38
N LEU A 221 -18.06 -11.40 -13.59
CA LEU A 221 -19.36 -12.05 -13.37
C LEU A 221 -20.33 -11.14 -12.61
N ALA A 222 -19.84 -10.43 -11.58
CA ALA A 222 -20.66 -9.51 -10.81
C ALA A 222 -21.13 -8.32 -11.64
N ALA A 223 -20.26 -7.79 -12.52
CA ALA A 223 -20.62 -6.71 -13.43
C ALA A 223 -21.71 -7.14 -14.42
N LEU A 224 -21.56 -8.30 -15.08
CA LEU A 224 -22.54 -8.77 -16.08
C LEU A 224 -23.87 -9.22 -15.48
N ALA A 225 -23.89 -9.59 -14.20
CA ALA A 225 -25.12 -9.90 -13.48
C ALA A 225 -26.04 -8.67 -13.31
N GLU A 226 -25.53 -7.44 -13.43
CA GLU A 226 -26.36 -6.24 -13.37
C GLU A 226 -27.11 -6.03 -14.71
N PRO A 227 -28.45 -5.87 -14.71
CA PRO A 227 -29.24 -5.73 -15.95
C PRO A 227 -28.82 -4.54 -16.82
N ASP A 228 -28.41 -3.43 -16.19
CA ASP A 228 -28.02 -2.18 -16.86
C ASP A 228 -26.49 -1.99 -16.89
N ALA A 229 -25.71 -3.07 -16.81
CA ALA A 229 -24.26 -2.98 -16.87
C ALA A 229 -23.78 -2.33 -18.17
N ALA A 230 -22.81 -1.45 -18.05
CA ALA A 230 -22.10 -0.89 -19.19
C ALA A 230 -21.25 -1.97 -19.91
N PRO A 231 -20.73 -1.70 -21.11
CA PRO A 231 -19.86 -2.64 -21.81
C PRO A 231 -18.66 -3.07 -20.96
N VAL A 232 -18.32 -4.35 -21.01
CA VAL A 232 -17.22 -4.98 -20.28
C VAL A 232 -16.22 -5.57 -21.26
N SER A 233 -14.95 -5.15 -21.19
CA SER A 233 -13.87 -5.67 -22.03
C SER A 233 -12.75 -6.28 -21.19
N LEU A 234 -12.40 -7.54 -21.45
CA LEU A 234 -11.30 -8.24 -20.80
C LEU A 234 -10.09 -8.39 -21.72
N TYR A 235 -8.92 -7.93 -21.26
CA TYR A 235 -7.62 -8.18 -21.88
C TYR A 235 -6.82 -9.13 -21.00
N TRP A 236 -6.62 -10.35 -21.48
CA TRP A 236 -5.90 -11.38 -20.71
C TRP A 236 -4.55 -11.69 -21.37
N GLY A 237 -3.46 -11.37 -20.68
CA GLY A 237 -2.09 -11.63 -21.10
C GLY A 237 -1.59 -13.03 -20.70
N GLY A 238 -1.01 -13.74 -21.66
CA GLY A 238 -0.38 -15.06 -21.49
C GLY A 238 0.97 -15.14 -22.22
N ALA A 239 1.76 -16.17 -21.90
CA ALA A 239 3.00 -16.47 -22.63
C ALA A 239 2.73 -17.40 -23.83
N ARG A 240 1.66 -18.19 -23.77
CA ARG A 240 1.22 -19.14 -24.81
C ARG A 240 -0.30 -19.25 -24.80
N THR A 241 -0.87 -19.79 -25.88
CA THR A 241 -2.32 -19.99 -26.01
C THR A 241 -2.91 -20.78 -24.83
N ASP A 242 -2.22 -21.83 -24.38
CA ASP A 242 -2.67 -22.66 -23.24
C ASP A 242 -2.83 -21.87 -21.92
N ASP A 243 -2.24 -20.67 -21.81
CA ASP A 243 -2.45 -19.84 -20.62
C ASP A 243 -3.88 -19.28 -20.54
N PHE A 244 -4.63 -19.27 -21.65
CA PHE A 244 -6.05 -18.88 -21.70
C PHE A 244 -6.96 -20.07 -21.37
N TYR A 245 -6.69 -20.72 -20.25
CA TYR A 245 -7.28 -21.99 -19.84
C TYR A 245 -8.80 -21.97 -19.58
N ASP A 246 -9.41 -20.79 -19.54
CA ASP A 246 -10.87 -20.60 -19.38
C ASP A 246 -11.51 -20.01 -20.65
N LYS A 247 -10.82 -20.14 -21.80
CA LYS A 247 -11.25 -19.59 -23.10
C LYS A 247 -12.64 -20.06 -23.50
N GLU A 248 -12.96 -21.35 -23.37
CA GLU A 248 -14.28 -21.88 -23.76
C GLU A 248 -15.42 -21.21 -22.97
N PHE A 249 -15.19 -20.96 -21.68
CA PHE A 249 -16.12 -20.22 -20.84
C PHE A 249 -16.28 -18.77 -21.31
N LEU A 250 -15.17 -18.08 -21.59
CA LEU A 250 -15.18 -16.68 -22.04
C LEU A 250 -15.82 -16.53 -23.43
N ASP A 251 -15.57 -17.45 -24.35
CA ASP A 251 -16.19 -17.48 -25.67
C ASP A 251 -17.71 -17.70 -25.56
N GLY A 252 -18.14 -18.66 -24.74
CA GLY A 252 -19.56 -18.89 -24.46
C GLY A 252 -20.22 -17.66 -23.83
N LEU A 253 -19.54 -16.99 -22.91
CA LEU A 253 -20.03 -15.77 -22.26
C LEU A 253 -20.16 -14.60 -23.25
N ALA A 254 -19.18 -14.42 -24.15
CA ALA A 254 -19.21 -13.37 -25.17
C ALA A 254 -20.30 -13.60 -26.23
N VAL A 255 -20.68 -14.87 -26.49
CA VAL A 255 -21.84 -15.20 -27.33
C VAL A 255 -23.16 -14.95 -26.60
N ALA A 256 -23.21 -15.23 -25.29
CA ALA A 256 -24.41 -15.09 -24.49
C ALA A 256 -24.74 -13.63 -24.12
N ASP A 257 -23.73 -12.78 -23.98
CA ASP A 257 -23.89 -11.37 -23.58
C ASP A 257 -23.14 -10.43 -24.52
N ALA A 258 -23.90 -9.70 -25.34
CA ALA A 258 -23.34 -8.75 -26.31
C ALA A 258 -22.61 -7.55 -25.67
N ARG A 259 -22.75 -7.34 -24.35
CA ARG A 259 -22.01 -6.31 -23.61
C ARG A 259 -20.58 -6.74 -23.31
N PHE A 260 -20.28 -8.04 -23.41
CA PHE A 260 -18.98 -8.59 -23.05
C PHE A 260 -18.11 -8.88 -24.26
N THR A 261 -16.85 -8.43 -24.20
CA THR A 261 -15.80 -8.81 -25.14
C THR A 261 -14.55 -9.22 -24.39
N TRP A 262 -13.77 -10.13 -24.97
CA TRP A 262 -12.46 -10.46 -24.42
C TRP A 262 -11.43 -10.64 -25.53
N THR A 263 -10.17 -10.44 -25.20
CA THR A 263 -9.03 -10.58 -26.11
C THR A 263 -7.87 -11.23 -25.36
N GLY A 264 -7.40 -12.37 -25.88
CA GLY A 264 -6.15 -12.97 -25.45
C GLY A 264 -4.97 -12.17 -26.00
N VAL A 265 -3.92 -11.98 -25.22
CA VAL A 265 -2.76 -11.18 -25.62
C VAL A 265 -1.47 -11.93 -25.31
N ILE A 266 -0.60 -12.10 -26.31
CA ILE A 266 0.71 -12.74 -26.16
C ILE A 266 1.79 -11.78 -26.64
N ALA A 267 2.82 -11.52 -25.83
CA ALA A 267 3.85 -10.53 -26.14
C ALA A 267 4.56 -10.80 -27.48
N GLN A 268 4.92 -12.06 -27.72
CA GLN A 268 5.52 -12.53 -28.96
C GLN A 268 5.02 -13.94 -29.26
N ALA A 269 4.42 -14.12 -30.43
CA ALA A 269 3.94 -15.42 -30.89
C ALA A 269 4.33 -15.63 -32.35
N GLU A 270 4.76 -16.84 -32.71
CA GLU A 270 5.03 -17.20 -34.12
C GLU A 270 3.72 -17.36 -34.90
N HIS A 271 2.67 -17.84 -34.23
CA HIS A 271 1.33 -18.03 -34.77
C HIS A 271 0.29 -17.54 -33.77
N LEU A 272 -0.65 -16.72 -34.23
CA LEU A 272 -1.77 -16.22 -33.43
C LEU A 272 -3.04 -17.00 -33.76
N GLU A 273 -3.72 -17.49 -32.73
CA GLU A 273 -5.07 -18.04 -32.89
C GLU A 273 -6.11 -16.93 -33.06
N PRO A 274 -7.27 -17.23 -33.68
CA PRO A 274 -8.38 -16.29 -33.74
C PRO A 274 -8.79 -15.77 -32.34
N GLY A 275 -8.86 -14.45 -32.19
CA GLY A 275 -9.17 -13.80 -30.91
C GLY A 275 -7.96 -13.53 -30.01
N VAL A 276 -6.75 -13.91 -30.43
CA VAL A 276 -5.48 -13.60 -29.76
C VAL A 276 -4.73 -12.51 -30.54
N GLN A 277 -4.23 -11.50 -29.84
CA GLN A 277 -3.40 -10.44 -30.40
C GLN A 277 -1.97 -10.50 -29.90
N GLN A 278 -1.04 -10.04 -30.74
CA GLN A 278 0.35 -9.90 -30.36
C GLN A 278 0.60 -8.52 -29.71
N GLY A 279 1.34 -8.51 -28.60
CA GLY A 279 1.76 -7.30 -27.90
C GLY A 279 1.53 -7.39 -26.39
N TYR A 280 1.44 -6.24 -25.73
CA TYR A 280 1.10 -6.17 -24.32
C TYR A 280 -0.34 -5.70 -24.12
N VAL A 281 -0.96 -6.14 -23.02
CA VAL A 281 -2.40 -5.91 -22.76
C VAL A 281 -2.77 -4.43 -22.79
N GLN A 282 -1.91 -3.55 -22.27
CA GLN A 282 -2.14 -2.10 -22.27
C GLN A 282 -2.07 -1.49 -23.67
N ASP A 283 -1.23 -2.04 -24.56
CA ASP A 283 -1.06 -1.52 -25.91
C ASP A 283 -2.19 -1.98 -26.82
N VAL A 284 -2.59 -3.25 -26.68
CA VAL A 284 -3.76 -3.81 -27.38
C VAL A 284 -5.03 -3.07 -26.97
N ALA A 285 -5.23 -2.82 -25.68
CA ALA A 285 -6.39 -2.05 -25.20
C ALA A 285 -6.35 -0.60 -25.70
N ALA A 286 -5.17 0.05 -25.70
CA ALA A 286 -5.02 1.41 -26.19
C ALA A 286 -5.30 1.59 -27.68
N ALA A 287 -5.20 0.52 -28.47
CA ALA A 287 -5.55 0.52 -29.89
C ALA A 287 -7.05 0.38 -30.15
N MET A 288 -7.84 0.07 -29.12
CA MET A 288 -9.30 -0.07 -29.20
C MET A 288 -9.99 1.26 -28.86
N ASP A 289 -11.21 1.42 -29.37
CA ASP A 289 -12.01 2.63 -29.15
C ASP A 289 -12.73 2.59 -27.79
N HIS A 290 -12.02 3.06 -26.75
CA HIS A 290 -12.54 3.14 -25.38
C HIS A 290 -12.72 4.58 -24.91
N ALA A 291 -13.79 4.84 -24.17
CA ALA A 291 -14.04 6.13 -23.52
C ALA A 291 -13.26 6.26 -22.19
N TRP A 292 -11.93 6.33 -22.28
CA TRP A 292 -11.02 6.29 -21.12
C TRP A 292 -11.37 7.23 -19.95
N PRO A 293 -11.73 8.52 -20.15
CA PRO A 293 -12.06 9.41 -19.02
C PRO A 293 -13.28 8.97 -18.21
N GLY A 294 -14.22 8.24 -18.83
CA GLY A 294 -15.44 7.73 -18.18
C GLY A 294 -15.39 6.26 -17.81
N ALA A 295 -14.31 5.55 -18.14
CA ALA A 295 -14.16 4.12 -17.87
C ALA A 295 -13.77 3.85 -16.41
N ARG A 296 -14.01 2.60 -15.97
CA ARG A 296 -13.47 2.02 -14.74
C ARG A 296 -12.53 0.89 -15.12
N VAL A 297 -11.34 0.85 -14.52
CA VAL A 297 -10.32 -0.16 -14.78
C VAL A 297 -10.10 -1.05 -13.56
N TYR A 298 -10.11 -2.36 -13.76
CA TYR A 298 -9.59 -3.34 -12.79
C TYR A 298 -8.42 -4.11 -13.41
N ALA A 299 -7.29 -4.20 -12.72
CA ALA A 299 -6.13 -4.96 -13.18
C ALA A 299 -5.66 -5.97 -12.14
N CYS A 300 -5.35 -7.20 -12.54
CA CYS A 300 -4.84 -8.23 -11.63
C CYS A 300 -3.75 -9.11 -12.25
N GLY A 301 -2.68 -9.37 -11.51
CA GLY A 301 -1.63 -10.32 -11.93
C GLY A 301 -0.23 -9.75 -11.78
N ASN A 302 0.61 -9.87 -12.81
CA ASN A 302 2.01 -9.50 -12.74
C ASN A 302 2.16 -7.99 -12.38
N PRO A 303 2.94 -7.62 -11.34
CA PRO A 303 3.12 -6.24 -10.93
C PRO A 303 3.62 -5.31 -12.06
N ALA A 304 4.47 -5.80 -12.95
CA ALA A 304 4.96 -5.03 -14.10
C ALA A 304 3.83 -4.75 -15.10
N MET A 305 2.92 -5.70 -15.32
CA MET A 305 1.72 -5.46 -16.13
C MET A 305 0.81 -4.44 -15.46
N VAL A 306 0.53 -4.59 -14.16
CA VAL A 306 -0.34 -3.65 -13.43
C VAL A 306 0.20 -2.22 -13.52
N ALA A 307 1.51 -2.03 -13.35
CA ALA A 307 2.16 -0.73 -13.49
C ALA A 307 2.04 -0.17 -14.92
N ALA A 308 2.32 -0.99 -15.94
CA ALA A 308 2.24 -0.57 -17.34
C ALA A 308 0.81 -0.21 -17.77
N VAL A 309 -0.19 -1.00 -17.35
CA VAL A 309 -1.61 -0.68 -17.60
C VAL A 309 -2.00 0.62 -16.92
N ARG A 310 -1.61 0.82 -15.65
CA ARG A 310 -1.89 2.07 -14.91
C ARG A 310 -1.36 3.29 -15.64
N GLU A 311 -0.08 3.29 -15.97
CA GLU A 311 0.58 4.39 -16.68
C GLU A 311 -0.11 4.67 -18.02
N ARG A 312 -0.36 3.62 -18.81
CA ARG A 312 -0.97 3.75 -20.13
C ARG A 312 -2.40 4.27 -20.06
N CYS A 313 -3.22 3.78 -19.13
CA CYS A 313 -4.60 4.24 -18.97
C CYS A 313 -4.66 5.71 -18.53
N MET A 314 -3.80 6.12 -17.60
CA MET A 314 -3.70 7.52 -17.17
C MET A 314 -3.27 8.44 -18.31
N ALA A 315 -2.30 8.01 -19.13
CA ALA A 315 -1.88 8.76 -20.32
C ALA A 315 -3.01 8.93 -21.35
N LEU A 316 -3.99 8.02 -21.36
CA LEU A 316 -5.19 8.07 -22.21
C LEU A 316 -6.35 8.86 -21.55
N GLY A 317 -6.15 9.40 -20.34
CA GLY A 317 -7.12 10.26 -19.67
C GLY A 317 -7.99 9.58 -18.61
N LEU A 318 -7.72 8.31 -18.24
CA LEU A 318 -8.40 7.66 -17.12
C LEU A 318 -8.10 8.42 -15.81
N ALA A 319 -9.14 8.77 -15.06
CA ALA A 319 -8.98 9.35 -13.73
C ALA A 319 -8.31 8.35 -12.77
N ALA A 320 -7.34 8.80 -11.97
CA ALA A 320 -6.54 7.91 -11.12
C ALA A 320 -7.39 7.06 -10.15
N HIS A 321 -8.47 7.63 -9.60
CA HIS A 321 -9.40 6.94 -8.70
C HIS A 321 -10.34 5.95 -9.41
N HIS A 322 -10.32 5.90 -10.75
CA HIS A 322 -11.01 4.90 -11.56
C HIS A 322 -10.13 3.67 -11.87
N PHE A 323 -8.87 3.66 -11.42
CA PHE A 323 -7.98 2.51 -11.56
C PHE A 323 -7.85 1.75 -10.25
N VAL A 324 -8.37 0.53 -10.22
CA VAL A 324 -8.28 -0.39 -9.08
C VAL A 324 -7.45 -1.59 -9.51
N ALA A 325 -6.56 -2.10 -8.65
CA ALA A 325 -5.74 -3.24 -9.04
C ALA A 325 -5.28 -4.10 -7.85
N GLU A 326 -4.89 -5.33 -8.17
CA GLU A 326 -4.29 -6.29 -7.25
C GLU A 326 -3.04 -6.90 -7.92
N ALA A 327 -1.88 -6.80 -7.29
CA ALA A 327 -0.62 -7.27 -7.88
C ALA A 327 -0.16 -8.56 -7.20
N PHE A 328 0.10 -9.60 -7.99
CA PHE A 328 0.60 -10.89 -7.49
C PHE A 328 2.11 -10.81 -7.32
N VAL A 329 2.52 -10.45 -6.10
CA VAL A 329 3.92 -10.46 -5.71
C VAL A 329 4.31 -11.90 -5.36
N PRO A 330 5.37 -12.47 -5.98
CA PRO A 330 5.85 -13.79 -5.59
C PRO A 330 6.24 -13.77 -4.12
N SER A 331 5.53 -14.55 -3.30
CA SER A 331 6.02 -14.89 -1.97
C SER A 331 7.24 -15.78 -2.17
N GLY A 332 8.44 -15.19 -2.11
CA GLY A 332 9.69 -15.95 -2.12
C GLY A 332 9.63 -17.10 -1.12
N ALA A 333 10.41 -18.16 -1.34
CA ALA A 333 10.61 -19.16 -0.32
C ALA A 333 10.97 -18.42 0.99
N SER A 334 10.16 -18.60 2.03
CA SER A 334 10.52 -18.18 3.37
C SER A 334 11.65 -19.09 3.82
N THR A 335 12.86 -18.84 3.31
CA THR A 335 14.10 -19.38 3.85
C THR A 335 14.68 -18.47 4.92
N ALA A 336 13.95 -17.45 5.33
CA ALA A 336 14.17 -16.79 6.61
C ALA A 336 13.59 -17.69 7.70
N PRO A 337 14.41 -18.33 8.57
CA PRO A 337 13.89 -18.65 9.88
C PRO A 337 13.45 -17.31 10.51
N MET A 338 12.16 -17.18 10.82
CA MET A 338 11.70 -16.10 11.70
C MET A 338 12.59 -16.14 12.95
N ALA A 339 13.46 -15.15 13.10
CA ALA A 339 14.26 -15.02 14.31
C ALA A 339 13.35 -14.56 15.45
N ARG A 340 12.87 -15.55 16.22
CA ARG A 340 12.36 -15.50 17.61
C ARG A 340 11.28 -14.46 17.96
N GLY A 341 10.07 -14.99 18.16
CA GLY A 341 8.98 -14.33 18.89
C GLY A 341 7.95 -13.73 17.95
N GLY A 342 6.68 -14.07 18.14
CA GLY A 342 5.60 -13.27 17.55
C GLY A 342 5.64 -11.84 18.12
N PHE A 343 4.96 -10.90 17.46
CA PHE A 343 4.86 -9.52 17.90
C PHE A 343 4.48 -9.41 19.38
N ASP A 344 5.09 -8.45 20.08
CA ASP A 344 4.70 -8.11 21.44
C ASP A 344 3.19 -7.72 21.46
N PRO A 345 2.36 -8.41 22.25
CA PRO A 345 0.90 -8.25 22.18
C PRO A 345 0.40 -6.89 22.71
N VAL A 346 1.25 -6.13 23.40
CA VAL A 346 0.93 -4.80 23.92
C VAL A 346 1.45 -3.74 22.96
N TRP A 347 2.73 -3.83 22.63
CA TRP A 347 3.46 -2.77 21.94
C TRP A 347 3.43 -2.92 20.43
N GLU A 348 3.31 -4.11 19.87
CA GLU A 348 3.44 -4.39 18.44
C GLU A 348 2.12 -4.89 17.85
N ARG A 349 1.03 -4.31 18.33
CA ARG A 349 -0.30 -4.53 17.74
C ARG A 349 -0.34 -3.92 16.35
N VAL A 350 -0.83 -4.71 15.42
CA VAL A 350 -1.08 -4.34 14.03
C VAL A 350 -2.56 -4.51 13.73
N GLY A 351 -3.04 -3.83 12.69
CA GLY A 351 -4.42 -3.95 12.25
C GLY A 351 -4.66 -5.21 11.41
N PRO A 352 -5.93 -5.47 11.08
CA PRO A 352 -6.35 -6.69 10.38
C PRO A 352 -5.85 -6.75 8.93
N LYS A 353 -5.41 -5.63 8.33
CA LYS A 353 -4.83 -5.61 6.98
C LYS A 353 -3.33 -5.86 7.00
N TYR A 354 -2.67 -5.84 8.15
CA TYR A 354 -1.23 -5.99 8.22
C TYR A 354 -0.74 -7.25 7.52
N SER A 355 0.30 -7.08 6.70
CA SER A 355 1.04 -8.16 6.08
C SER A 355 2.46 -7.68 5.79
N LEU A 356 3.43 -8.58 5.94
CA LEU A 356 4.82 -8.28 5.61
C LEU A 356 4.97 -7.85 4.15
N ASP A 357 4.34 -8.56 3.22
CA ASP A 357 4.39 -8.24 1.79
C ASP A 357 3.83 -6.83 1.50
N GLY A 358 2.75 -6.43 2.17
CA GLY A 358 2.18 -5.08 2.04
C GLY A 358 3.11 -3.99 2.57
N MET A 359 3.74 -4.22 3.73
CA MET A 359 4.76 -3.30 4.27
C MET A 359 5.97 -3.18 3.33
N LEU A 360 6.46 -4.30 2.79
CA LEU A 360 7.59 -4.31 1.87
C LEU A 360 7.26 -3.63 0.53
N ALA A 361 6.04 -3.81 0.02
CA ALA A 361 5.57 -3.12 -1.18
C ALA A 361 5.45 -1.60 -0.97
N ALA A 362 4.89 -1.18 0.19
CA ALA A 362 4.80 0.23 0.56
C ALA A 362 6.18 0.87 0.72
N ARG A 363 7.13 0.16 1.34
CA ARG A 363 8.54 0.57 1.41
C ARG A 363 9.15 0.74 0.02
N GLU A 364 9.04 -0.26 -0.85
CA GLU A 364 9.61 -0.20 -2.21
C GLU A 364 9.03 0.98 -3.01
N GLN A 365 7.72 1.23 -2.89
CA GLN A 365 7.08 2.35 -3.55
C GLN A 365 7.56 3.70 -3.01
N SER A 366 7.83 3.80 -1.71
CA SER A 366 8.35 5.01 -1.06
C SER A 366 9.79 5.30 -1.47
N ILE A 367 10.63 4.27 -1.60
CA ILE A 367 11.99 4.39 -2.15
C ILE A 367 11.94 4.94 -3.58
N ARG A 368 11.06 4.40 -4.43
CA ARG A 368 10.87 4.88 -5.81
C ARG A 368 10.35 6.32 -5.84
N ALA A 369 9.42 6.67 -4.95
CA ALA A 369 8.88 8.02 -4.83
C ALA A 369 9.97 9.01 -4.43
N LEU A 370 10.79 8.68 -3.44
CA LEU A 370 11.93 9.49 -3.01
C LEU A 370 12.88 9.74 -4.18
N ALA A 371 13.29 8.69 -4.91
CA ALA A 371 14.17 8.83 -6.07
C ALA A 371 13.59 9.77 -7.14
N GLN A 372 12.28 9.66 -7.45
CA GLN A 372 11.61 10.53 -8.42
C GLN A 372 11.47 11.98 -7.93
N ILE A 373 11.20 12.20 -6.64
CA ILE A 373 11.14 13.53 -6.01
C ILE A 373 12.51 14.19 -6.07
N VAL A 374 13.56 13.47 -5.70
CA VAL A 374 14.94 13.95 -5.75
C VAL A 374 15.33 14.35 -7.18
N GLY A 375 14.98 13.53 -8.18
CA GLY A 375 15.21 13.86 -9.60
C GLY A 375 14.49 15.12 -10.10
N LYS A 376 13.46 15.58 -9.38
CA LYS A 376 12.70 16.81 -9.66
C LYS A 376 13.19 18.03 -8.89
N LEU A 377 14.04 17.88 -7.87
CA LEU A 377 14.64 19.01 -7.17
C LEU A 377 15.56 19.79 -8.13
N ARG A 378 15.53 21.13 -8.01
CA ARG A 378 16.29 22.05 -8.87
C ARG A 378 16.91 23.15 -8.03
N VAL A 379 18.16 23.50 -8.33
CA VAL A 379 18.85 24.65 -7.73
C VAL A 379 17.97 25.89 -7.90
N GLY A 380 17.79 26.64 -6.82
CA GLY A 380 16.93 27.82 -6.74
C GLY A 380 15.50 27.54 -6.25
N MET A 381 15.03 26.30 -6.24
CA MET A 381 13.72 25.93 -5.68
C MET A 381 13.68 26.23 -4.17
N THR A 382 12.59 26.83 -3.68
CA THR A 382 12.40 27.04 -2.25
C THR A 382 11.99 25.73 -1.54
N THR A 383 12.21 25.63 -0.24
CA THR A 383 11.75 24.49 0.56
C THR A 383 10.23 24.31 0.45
N GLY A 384 9.44 25.40 0.44
CA GLY A 384 8.00 25.36 0.24
C GLY A 384 7.58 24.81 -1.13
N GLU A 385 8.25 25.26 -2.20
CA GLU A 385 8.04 24.75 -3.56
C GLU A 385 8.36 23.25 -3.66
N ALA A 386 9.46 22.82 -3.02
CA ALA A 386 9.88 21.42 -3.02
C ALA A 386 8.89 20.51 -2.30
N VAL A 387 8.41 20.91 -1.10
CA VAL A 387 7.40 20.16 -0.35
C VAL A 387 6.09 20.06 -1.14
N THR A 388 5.67 21.15 -1.77
CA THR A 388 4.45 21.18 -2.60
C THR A 388 4.58 20.21 -3.78
N MET A 389 5.70 20.28 -4.50
CA MET A 389 6.03 19.37 -5.61
C MET A 389 6.04 17.90 -5.18
N ALA A 390 6.68 17.59 -4.04
CA ALA A 390 6.73 16.24 -3.51
C ALA A 390 5.35 15.70 -3.16
N ASN A 391 4.52 16.50 -2.48
CA ASN A 391 3.15 16.13 -2.13
C ASN A 391 2.29 15.87 -3.38
N ASP A 392 2.36 16.74 -4.38
CA ASP A 392 1.63 16.57 -5.64
C ASP A 392 2.11 15.33 -6.39
N HIS A 393 3.41 15.04 -6.34
CA HIS A 393 3.97 13.84 -6.93
C HIS A 393 3.52 12.56 -6.22
N LEU A 394 3.52 12.51 -4.88
CA LEU A 394 3.00 11.38 -4.11
C LEU A 394 1.53 11.10 -4.43
N ARG A 395 0.70 12.15 -4.55
CA ARG A 395 -0.71 12.00 -4.97
C ARG A 395 -0.81 11.45 -6.39
N ALA A 396 0.01 11.94 -7.33
CA ALA A 396 0.04 11.43 -8.69
C ALA A 396 0.46 9.94 -8.76
N MET A 397 1.33 9.50 -7.86
CA MET A 397 1.73 8.10 -7.70
C MET A 397 0.66 7.21 -7.04
N GLY A 398 -0.48 7.79 -6.62
CA GLY A 398 -1.58 7.06 -6.01
C GLY A 398 -1.53 6.95 -4.49
N SER A 399 -0.76 7.81 -3.82
CA SER A 399 -0.75 7.87 -2.35
C SER A 399 -2.12 8.31 -1.87
N SER A 400 -2.75 7.51 -1.02
CA SER A 400 -4.09 7.81 -0.51
C SER A 400 -4.05 8.95 0.51
N HIS A 401 -3.07 8.88 1.41
CA HIS A 401 -2.83 9.80 2.52
C HIS A 401 -1.33 9.91 2.75
N THR A 402 -0.91 10.77 3.67
CA THR A 402 0.39 10.62 4.33
C THR A 402 0.15 10.36 5.81
N TRP A 403 0.97 9.52 6.43
CA TRP A 403 0.89 9.22 7.85
C TRP A 403 1.60 10.31 8.66
N HIS A 404 2.66 10.93 8.15
CA HIS A 404 3.18 12.22 8.61
C HIS A 404 3.36 13.21 7.44
N PRO A 405 3.56 14.51 7.69
CA PRO A 405 3.87 15.47 6.63
C PRO A 405 5.16 15.12 5.90
N THR A 406 5.21 15.35 4.58
CA THR A 406 6.46 15.31 3.83
C THR A 406 7.43 16.37 4.35
N TYR A 407 8.62 15.95 4.75
CA TYR A 407 9.67 16.83 5.21
C TYR A 407 10.77 16.92 4.15
N ILE A 408 11.04 18.15 3.70
CA ILE A 408 12.20 18.47 2.88
C ILE A 408 12.94 19.61 3.57
N ARG A 409 14.25 19.44 3.81
CA ARG A 409 15.08 20.43 4.50
C ARG A 409 16.37 20.65 3.70
N PHE A 410 16.70 21.90 3.41
CA PHE A 410 17.89 22.27 2.63
C PHE A 410 18.96 22.90 3.52
N GLY A 411 20.24 22.61 3.26
CA GLY A 411 21.40 23.20 3.91
C GLY A 411 21.30 23.17 5.43
N ASP A 412 21.45 24.34 6.05
CA ASP A 412 21.40 24.49 7.51
C ASP A 412 20.13 23.95 8.18
N ASP A 413 19.02 23.80 7.45
CA ASP A 413 17.79 23.24 8.01
C ASP A 413 17.85 21.72 8.18
N THR A 414 18.85 21.04 7.62
CA THR A 414 19.05 19.58 7.77
C THR A 414 19.33 19.15 9.20
N VAL A 415 19.83 20.05 10.06
CA VAL A 415 20.01 19.77 11.50
C VAL A 415 18.70 19.84 12.28
N ARG A 416 17.64 20.48 11.74
CA ARG A 416 16.37 20.67 12.45
C ARG A 416 15.57 19.38 12.43
N THR A 417 14.87 19.11 13.53
CA THR A 417 13.86 18.04 13.64
C THR A 417 12.52 18.48 13.06
N PRO A 418 11.59 17.55 12.75
CA PRO A 418 10.22 17.90 12.36
C PRO A 418 9.52 18.93 13.25
N ARG A 419 9.83 18.92 14.56
CA ARG A 419 9.19 19.78 15.58
C ARG A 419 9.68 21.23 15.55
N GLU A 420 10.86 21.47 15.02
CA GLU A 420 11.50 22.79 14.98
C GLU A 420 11.08 23.60 13.75
N GLY A 421 10.41 22.97 12.78
CA GLY A 421 9.99 23.59 11.53
C GLY A 421 11.15 23.91 10.59
N VAL A 422 10.83 24.50 9.44
CA VAL A 422 11.79 24.81 8.36
C VAL A 422 11.56 26.22 7.80
N GLU A 423 12.61 26.83 7.25
CA GLU A 423 12.52 28.09 6.53
C GLU A 423 11.98 27.86 5.11
N LYS A 424 10.67 28.07 4.91
CA LYS A 424 10.01 27.78 3.63
C LYS A 424 10.63 28.48 2.42
N GLU A 425 11.19 29.68 2.61
CA GLU A 425 11.81 30.49 1.55
C GLU A 425 13.28 30.15 1.29
N ARG A 426 13.87 29.23 2.07
CA ARG A 426 15.24 28.76 1.85
C ARG A 426 15.33 28.09 0.48
N ARG A 427 16.31 28.50 -0.32
CA ARG A 427 16.51 27.98 -1.67
C ARG A 427 17.61 26.94 -1.71
N LEU A 428 17.35 25.84 -2.42
CA LEU A 428 18.33 24.80 -2.71
C LEU A 428 19.52 25.40 -3.48
N ARG A 429 20.74 25.21 -2.98
CA ARG A 429 21.99 25.69 -3.61
C ARG A 429 22.63 24.59 -4.48
N ALA A 430 23.59 24.97 -5.31
CA ALA A 430 24.29 24.01 -6.19
C ALA A 430 25.24 23.06 -5.44
N ALA A 431 25.78 23.52 -4.31
CA ALA A 431 26.61 22.74 -3.39
C ALA A 431 25.90 22.68 -2.04
N ASP A 432 24.85 21.86 -1.95
CA ASP A 432 23.94 21.82 -0.80
C ASP A 432 23.76 20.39 -0.29
N ILE A 433 23.14 20.26 0.87
CA ILE A 433 22.69 18.98 1.44
C ILE A 433 21.19 19.07 1.68
N ALA A 434 20.46 18.01 1.36
CA ALA A 434 19.01 17.98 1.49
C ALA A 434 18.56 16.71 2.19
N VAL A 435 17.73 16.85 3.21
CA VAL A 435 16.98 15.74 3.81
C VAL A 435 15.62 15.67 3.11
N VAL A 436 15.24 14.47 2.65
CA VAL A 436 13.91 14.17 2.13
C VAL A 436 13.38 12.99 2.92
N ASP A 437 12.23 13.18 3.56
CA ASP A 437 11.64 12.26 4.53
C ASP A 437 10.12 12.18 4.24
N LEU A 438 9.68 10.97 3.91
CA LEU A 438 8.39 10.68 3.29
C LEU A 438 7.64 9.59 4.06
N GLY A 439 6.39 9.87 4.41
CA GLY A 439 5.46 8.86 4.94
C GLY A 439 4.16 8.75 4.17
N PRO A 440 4.17 8.49 2.85
CA PRO A 440 2.95 8.16 2.11
C PRO A 440 2.27 6.89 2.63
N VAL A 441 0.98 6.76 2.30
CA VAL A 441 0.19 5.56 2.56
C VAL A 441 -0.22 4.94 1.23
N TRP A 442 0.37 3.78 0.96
CA TRP A 442 0.15 2.98 -0.24
C TRP A 442 -0.76 1.81 0.07
N ASP A 443 -1.93 1.76 -0.56
CA ASP A 443 -2.89 0.66 -0.38
C ASP A 443 -3.21 0.33 1.10
N GLY A 444 -3.22 1.36 1.95
CA GLY A 444 -3.48 1.21 3.38
C GLY A 444 -2.28 0.75 4.21
N TYR A 445 -1.07 0.72 3.68
CA TYR A 445 0.18 0.47 4.42
C TYR A 445 1.02 1.74 4.50
N GLU A 446 1.67 1.94 5.64
CA GLU A 446 2.56 3.08 5.85
C GLU A 446 3.90 2.81 5.15
N GLY A 447 4.19 3.64 4.14
CA GLY A 447 5.43 3.58 3.38
C GLY A 447 6.38 4.65 3.91
N ASP A 448 7.15 4.30 4.94
CA ASP A 448 8.05 5.22 5.62
C ASP A 448 9.47 5.08 5.09
N PHE A 449 10.02 6.17 4.54
CA PHE A 449 11.36 6.16 3.98
C PHE A 449 11.90 7.59 3.82
N GLY A 450 13.16 7.76 4.23
CA GLY A 450 13.84 9.04 4.19
C GLY A 450 15.35 8.88 4.01
N ASP A 451 15.94 9.79 3.24
CA ASP A 451 17.37 9.79 2.95
C ASP A 451 17.90 11.22 2.77
N THR A 452 19.22 11.35 2.87
CA THR A 452 19.99 12.57 2.65
C THR A 452 20.66 12.57 1.29
N ILE A 453 20.41 13.63 0.53
CA ILE A 453 20.94 13.87 -0.80
C ILE A 453 21.97 14.98 -0.76
N VAL A 454 23.08 14.78 -1.46
CA VAL A 454 24.14 15.78 -1.60
C VAL A 454 24.10 16.35 -3.01
N PHE A 455 24.02 17.66 -3.11
CA PHE A 455 24.18 18.41 -4.36
C PHE A 455 25.62 18.91 -4.45
N GLY A 456 26.27 18.68 -5.58
CA GLY A 456 27.68 19.02 -5.79
C GLY A 456 28.66 18.03 -5.14
N ASP A 457 29.88 18.49 -4.88
CA ASP A 457 31.02 17.64 -4.49
C ASP A 457 31.62 17.98 -3.11
N ASP A 458 30.84 18.64 -2.24
CA ASP A 458 31.30 18.95 -0.89
C ASP A 458 31.59 17.67 -0.08
N SER A 459 32.84 17.54 0.38
CA SER A 459 33.30 16.32 1.07
C SER A 459 32.66 16.15 2.44
N LEU A 460 32.32 17.23 3.13
CA LEU A 460 31.68 17.19 4.45
C LEU A 460 30.22 16.78 4.33
N HIS A 461 29.50 17.28 3.30
CA HIS A 461 28.14 16.83 3.01
C HIS A 461 28.10 15.33 2.67
N ARG A 462 29.02 14.86 1.81
CA ARG A 462 29.14 13.43 1.47
C ARG A 462 29.45 12.58 2.70
N ALA A 463 30.38 13.02 3.55
CA ALA A 463 30.72 12.33 4.78
C ALA A 463 29.54 12.26 5.76
N CYS A 464 28.78 13.34 5.91
CA CYS A 464 27.60 13.37 6.79
C CYS A 464 26.49 12.43 6.31
N ALA A 465 26.15 12.49 5.01
CA ALA A 465 25.13 11.62 4.43
C ALA A 465 25.54 10.13 4.50
N GLN A 466 26.81 9.82 4.25
CA GLN A 466 27.31 8.45 4.37
C GLN A 466 27.29 7.97 5.83
N ALA A 467 27.67 8.81 6.78
CA ALA A 467 27.67 8.47 8.20
C ALA A 467 26.27 8.09 8.71
N ALA A 468 25.21 8.78 8.26
CA ALA A 468 23.85 8.42 8.64
C ALA A 468 23.47 7.00 8.17
N ARG A 469 23.83 6.64 6.93
CA ARG A 469 23.60 5.30 6.36
C ARG A 469 24.44 4.23 7.06
N ASP A 470 25.70 4.53 7.37
CA ASP A 470 26.60 3.61 8.07
C ASP A 470 26.10 3.32 9.49
N VAL A 471 25.75 4.39 10.24
CA VAL A 471 25.16 4.27 11.58
C VAL A 471 23.85 3.49 11.54
N PHE A 472 22.98 3.73 10.56
CA PHE A 472 21.78 2.93 10.37
C PHE A 472 22.10 1.45 10.15
N SER A 473 23.02 1.14 9.23
CA SER A 473 23.37 -0.24 8.89
C SER A 473 23.97 -0.98 10.09
N GLU A 474 24.92 -0.38 10.80
CA GLU A 474 25.51 -0.95 12.02
C GLU A 474 24.45 -1.16 13.10
N THR A 475 23.55 -0.20 13.27
CA THR A 475 22.49 -0.26 14.28
C THR A 475 21.48 -1.36 13.94
N ARG A 476 21.05 -1.47 12.69
CA ARG A 476 20.20 -2.57 12.19
C ARG A 476 20.87 -3.94 12.41
N ASP A 477 22.17 -4.06 12.16
CA ASP A 477 22.89 -5.31 12.40
C ASP A 477 22.99 -5.63 13.89
N ALA A 478 23.15 -4.63 14.75
CA ALA A 478 23.09 -4.81 16.19
C ALA A 478 21.68 -5.22 16.66
N TRP A 479 20.62 -4.65 16.11
CA TRP A 479 19.24 -5.06 16.37
C TRP A 479 19.02 -6.55 16.08
N ARG A 480 19.57 -7.09 14.99
CA ARG A 480 19.50 -8.53 14.64
C ARG A 480 20.10 -9.45 15.70
N THR A 481 20.93 -8.92 16.62
CA THR A 481 21.48 -9.68 17.76
C THR A 481 20.56 -9.70 18.98
N GLY A 482 19.41 -9.02 18.92
CA GLY A 482 18.38 -9.01 19.96
C GLY A 482 18.45 -7.78 20.89
N LEU A 483 18.91 -6.63 20.41
CA LEU A 483 18.87 -5.40 21.21
C LEU A 483 17.44 -4.88 21.36
N THR A 484 17.13 -4.41 22.57
CA THR A 484 15.88 -3.67 22.81
C THR A 484 15.92 -2.31 22.16
N GLY A 485 14.77 -1.67 21.94
CA GLY A 485 14.72 -0.33 21.35
C GLY A 485 15.58 0.71 22.09
N ARG A 486 15.60 0.68 23.43
CA ARG A 486 16.49 1.52 24.25
C ARG A 486 17.97 1.23 24.00
N ALA A 487 18.35 -0.04 24.07
CA ALA A 487 19.74 -0.47 23.85
C ALA A 487 20.19 -0.22 22.40
N LEU A 488 19.26 -0.26 21.46
CA LEU A 488 19.50 0.02 20.05
C LEU A 488 19.89 1.48 19.82
N TYR A 489 19.20 2.42 20.47
CA TYR A 489 19.56 3.84 20.40
C TYR A 489 20.84 4.18 21.19
N ASP A 490 21.14 3.47 22.28
CA ASP A 490 22.45 3.56 22.95
C ASP A 490 23.59 3.12 22.01
N PHE A 491 23.36 2.04 21.24
CA PHE A 491 24.29 1.57 20.23
C PHE A 491 24.46 2.59 19.10
N ALA A 492 23.36 3.14 18.57
CA ALA A 492 23.37 4.14 17.50
C ALA A 492 24.13 5.41 17.91
N GLU A 493 23.94 5.88 19.15
CA GLU A 493 24.63 7.05 19.70
C GLU A 493 26.13 6.80 19.81
N ALA A 494 26.53 5.62 20.31
CA ALA A 494 27.93 5.22 20.35
C ALA A 494 28.54 5.07 18.94
N ALA A 495 27.76 4.58 17.96
CA ALA A 495 28.19 4.46 16.56
C ALA A 495 28.42 5.83 15.91
N ALA A 496 27.48 6.75 16.07
CA ALA A 496 27.63 8.13 15.62
C ALA A 496 28.85 8.81 16.23
N ALA A 497 29.05 8.67 17.54
CA ALA A 497 30.19 9.25 18.25
C ALA A 497 31.54 8.70 17.79
N ARG A 498 31.65 7.41 17.42
CA ARG A 498 32.86 6.84 16.83
C ARG A 498 33.25 7.52 15.51
N GLY A 499 32.26 7.92 14.72
CA GLY A 499 32.44 8.66 13.47
C GLY A 499 32.63 10.17 13.65
N GLY A 500 32.56 10.69 14.87
CA GLY A 500 32.65 12.14 15.16
C GLY A 500 31.34 12.92 14.97
N TRP A 501 30.20 12.23 14.92
CA TRP A 501 28.88 12.82 14.71
C TRP A 501 28.04 12.79 15.99
N LEU A 502 27.06 13.68 16.08
CA LEU A 502 26.08 13.71 17.18
C LEU A 502 24.75 13.12 16.70
N LEU A 503 24.20 12.15 17.42
CA LEU A 503 22.87 11.58 17.15
C LEU A 503 21.79 12.47 17.80
N GLU A 504 20.75 12.85 17.04
CA GLU A 504 19.55 13.49 17.61
C GLU A 504 18.60 12.43 18.17
N ARG A 505 18.80 12.11 19.45
CA ARG A 505 18.08 11.01 20.11
C ARG A 505 16.57 11.26 20.29
N ASN A 506 16.10 12.51 20.21
CA ASN A 506 14.68 12.80 20.37
C ASN A 506 13.85 12.49 19.12
N LEU A 507 14.50 12.37 17.96
CA LEU A 507 13.92 11.88 16.72
C LEU A 507 14.18 10.37 16.63
N ALA A 508 13.46 9.65 17.48
CA ALA A 508 13.54 8.20 17.56
C ALA A 508 12.42 7.58 16.74
N GLY A 509 12.76 6.46 16.10
CA GLY A 509 11.89 5.64 15.28
C GLY A 509 10.58 5.32 15.97
N HIS A 510 9.57 5.03 15.16
CA HIS A 510 8.24 4.69 15.63
C HIS A 510 7.77 3.39 14.95
N ARG A 511 6.56 2.99 15.32
CA ARG A 511 5.93 1.84 14.68
C ARG A 511 5.45 2.18 13.28
N VAL A 512 5.38 1.15 12.46
CA VAL A 512 4.66 1.18 11.19
C VAL A 512 3.71 -0.01 11.12
N SER A 513 2.57 0.18 10.47
CA SER A 513 1.58 -0.89 10.28
C SER A 513 0.73 -0.70 9.02
N ASP A 514 -0.29 -1.53 8.87
CA ASP A 514 -1.46 -1.12 8.12
C ASP A 514 -2.05 0.13 8.77
N PHE A 515 -2.12 1.19 7.99
CA PHE A 515 -2.39 2.54 8.42
C PHE A 515 -3.75 2.69 9.13
N PRO A 516 -3.85 3.51 10.19
CA PRO A 516 -2.75 4.20 10.87
C PRO A 516 -2.21 3.46 12.11
N HIS A 517 -0.89 3.36 12.26
CA HIS A 517 -0.27 2.77 13.45
C HIS A 517 -0.57 3.54 14.73
N ALA A 518 -0.94 4.83 14.61
CA ALA A 518 -1.28 5.71 15.73
C ALA A 518 -2.45 5.18 16.58
N LEU A 519 -3.30 4.31 16.03
CA LEU A 519 -4.37 3.62 16.77
C LEU A 519 -3.85 2.73 17.89
N PHE A 520 -2.63 2.22 17.77
CA PHE A 520 -2.06 1.28 18.73
C PHE A 520 -1.12 1.94 19.75
N GLY A 521 -0.92 3.27 19.67
CA GLY A 521 -0.17 4.10 20.64
C GLY A 521 1.05 4.84 20.06
N PRO A 522 1.54 5.93 20.71
CA PRO A 522 2.61 6.80 20.19
C PRO A 522 4.01 6.41 20.69
N ALA A 523 4.26 5.12 20.92
CA ALA A 523 5.51 4.65 21.52
C ALA A 523 6.71 4.95 20.61
N LYS A 524 7.80 5.46 21.19
CA LYS A 524 9.07 5.66 20.48
C LYS A 524 9.99 4.49 20.70
N LEU A 525 10.65 4.04 19.65
CA LEU A 525 11.58 2.92 19.64
C LEU A 525 12.69 3.10 20.69
N ALA A 526 13.28 4.29 20.81
CA ALA A 526 14.34 4.59 21.79
C ALA A 526 13.93 4.45 23.26
N GLU A 527 12.63 4.37 23.55
CA GLU A 527 12.07 4.26 24.89
C GLU A 527 11.63 2.83 25.23
N MET A 528 11.67 1.90 24.26
CA MET A 528 11.16 0.54 24.40
C MET A 528 12.15 -0.42 25.03
N ASP A 529 11.68 -1.19 26.01
CA ASP A 529 12.44 -2.27 26.66
C ASP A 529 12.16 -3.66 26.04
N ILE A 530 11.50 -3.70 24.88
CA ILE A 530 11.31 -4.91 24.07
C ILE A 530 12.31 -4.95 22.91
N VAL A 531 12.61 -6.15 22.42
CA VAL A 531 13.31 -6.33 21.14
C VAL A 531 12.31 -6.00 20.03
N PRO A 532 12.59 -4.99 19.18
CA PRO A 532 11.68 -4.60 18.12
C PRO A 532 11.43 -5.74 17.14
N GLY A 533 10.17 -5.95 16.78
CA GLY A 533 9.72 -6.95 15.82
C GLY A 533 10.05 -6.57 14.38
N ASP A 534 10.18 -7.60 13.54
CA ASP A 534 10.49 -7.47 12.12
C ASP A 534 9.34 -6.77 11.35
N ALA A 535 9.67 -5.78 10.53
CA ALA A 535 8.77 -5.02 9.66
C ALA A 535 7.63 -4.23 10.34
N VAL A 536 7.68 -4.02 11.66
CA VAL A 536 6.69 -3.23 12.42
C VAL A 536 7.28 -1.98 13.08
N TRP A 537 8.58 -1.74 12.90
CA TRP A 537 9.30 -0.57 13.39
C TRP A 537 10.16 0.05 12.30
N VAL A 538 10.23 1.37 12.30
CA VAL A 538 11.20 2.15 11.53
C VAL A 538 12.34 2.53 12.45
N LEU A 539 13.57 2.44 11.95
CA LEU A 539 14.74 2.98 12.62
C LEU A 539 15.10 4.31 11.97
N GLU A 540 15.05 5.38 12.76
CA GLU A 540 15.42 6.73 12.33
C GLU A 540 16.80 7.11 12.88
N ILE A 541 17.71 7.49 11.99
CA ILE A 541 19.03 8.02 12.31
C ILE A 541 19.14 9.45 11.79
N GLN A 542 19.03 10.42 12.70
CA GLN A 542 19.39 11.81 12.41
C GLN A 542 20.73 12.16 13.06
N LEU A 543 21.70 12.54 12.23
CA LEU A 543 23.02 13.00 12.65
C LEU A 543 23.16 14.51 12.46
N ARG A 544 24.01 15.11 13.29
CA ARG A 544 24.46 16.51 13.18
C ARG A 544 25.98 16.57 13.29
N HIS A 545 26.59 17.46 12.54
CA HIS A 545 27.99 17.82 12.75
C HIS A 545 28.14 18.51 14.12
N PRO A 546 29.23 18.30 14.86
CA PRO A 546 29.42 18.87 16.19
C PRO A 546 29.57 20.41 16.24
N THR A 547 29.74 21.08 15.09
CA THR A 547 30.08 22.52 15.02
C THR A 547 29.45 23.23 13.83
N GLU A 548 29.45 22.60 12.65
CA GLU A 548 28.81 23.12 11.45
C GLU A 548 27.30 22.84 11.46
N ALA A 549 26.53 23.71 10.82
CA ALA A 549 25.08 23.53 10.64
C ALA A 549 24.78 22.52 9.52
N ILE A 550 25.30 21.29 9.64
CA ILE A 550 25.15 20.22 8.66
C ILE A 550 24.55 19.01 9.37
N GLY A 551 23.43 18.52 8.86
CA GLY A 551 22.78 17.32 9.34
C GLY A 551 22.51 16.34 8.22
N ALA A 552 22.32 15.08 8.61
CA ALA A 552 21.87 14.02 7.74
C ALA A 552 20.80 13.21 8.46
N PHE A 553 19.89 12.66 7.68
CA PHE A 553 18.81 11.79 8.08
C PHE A 553 18.80 10.55 7.19
N TYR A 554 18.63 9.39 7.80
CA TYR A 554 18.32 8.16 7.11
C TYR A 554 17.34 7.37 7.96
N GLU A 555 16.27 6.90 7.34
CA GLU A 555 15.32 6.02 7.97
C GLU A 555 14.92 4.90 7.02
N ASP A 556 14.59 3.76 7.60
CA ASP A 556 13.99 2.66 6.90
C ASP A 556 13.35 1.68 7.89
N ILE A 557 12.46 0.83 7.39
CA ILE A 557 11.84 -0.24 8.15
C ILE A 557 12.93 -1.25 8.58
N LEU A 558 12.90 -1.65 9.85
CA LEU A 558 13.75 -2.72 10.38
C LEU A 558 13.34 -4.07 9.78
N ILE A 559 14.18 -4.62 8.91
CA ILE A 559 13.96 -5.91 8.23
C ILE A 559 15.03 -6.94 8.63
N GLY A 560 14.59 -8.05 9.22
CA GLY A 560 15.43 -9.07 9.84
C GLY A 560 16.22 -9.93 8.85
N THR A 561 15.72 -10.09 7.63
CA THR A 561 16.36 -10.92 6.58
C THR A 561 17.07 -10.05 5.54
N PRO A 562 18.31 -10.35 5.15
CA PRO A 562 18.91 -9.70 3.99
C PRO A 562 18.06 -10.00 2.75
N SER A 563 17.64 -8.96 2.04
CA SER A 563 17.07 -9.10 0.70
C SER A 563 18.05 -9.90 -0.18
N LEU A 564 17.58 -10.94 -0.88
CA LEU A 564 18.38 -11.69 -1.87
C LEU A 564 18.80 -10.85 -3.09
N ARG A 565 18.35 -9.60 -3.17
CA ARG A 565 18.89 -8.58 -4.08
C ARG A 565 19.86 -7.73 -3.29
N ALA A 566 21.10 -7.67 -3.76
CA ALA A 566 22.13 -6.79 -3.22
C ALA A 566 21.54 -5.40 -2.95
N GLU A 567 21.62 -4.95 -1.68
CA GLU A 567 21.35 -3.58 -1.27
C GLU A 567 22.50 -2.70 -1.78
N GLU A 568 22.63 -2.52 -3.10
CA GLU A 568 23.36 -1.37 -3.61
C GLU A 568 22.52 -0.12 -3.34
N PRO A 569 23.13 1.00 -2.89
CA PRO A 569 22.39 2.25 -2.68
C PRO A 569 21.84 2.71 -4.03
N LEU A 570 20.54 2.45 -4.25
CA LEU A 570 19.85 2.67 -5.52
C LEU A 570 19.91 4.15 -5.98
N ILE A 571 20.21 5.06 -5.07
CA ILE A 571 20.35 6.50 -5.33
C ILE A 571 21.71 6.86 -5.95
N ALA A 572 22.74 6.03 -5.80
CA ALA A 572 24.04 6.25 -6.44
C ALA A 572 24.01 6.06 -7.97
N ALA A 573 22.94 5.46 -8.52
CA ALA A 573 22.80 5.22 -9.96
C ALA A 573 22.03 6.32 -10.72
N ILE A 574 21.53 7.36 -10.04
CA ILE A 574 20.64 8.39 -10.64
C ILE A 574 21.15 9.83 -10.40
N ALA A 575 22.33 10.01 -9.80
CA ALA A 575 22.98 11.33 -9.67
C ALA A 575 23.77 11.71 -10.93
#